data_AF-A0A7Y4SJC6-F1
#
_entry.id   AF-A0A7Y4SJC6-F1
#
_cell.length_a   1.000
_cell.length_b   1.000
_cell.length_c   1.000
_cell.angle_alpha   90.00
_cell.angle_beta   90.00
_cell.angle_gamma   90.00
#
_symmetry.space_group_name_H-M   'P 1'
#
loop_
_entity.id
_entity.type
_entity.pdbx_description
1 polymer ?
#
loop_
_entity_poly.entity_id
_entity_poly.type
_entity_poly.pdbx_seq_one_letter_code
_entity_poly.pdbx_strand_id
1 'polypeptide(L)'
;MPEVSLREPAVLAFVIIPFVLLATLLWGTSAASRRLGENDTTRRRALVVTALACILWMAATWLTAETGVLRQWDATPPPFALLVLAIFGVTFSFACTGYGRRLATGLPLWALVGVQGFRYPLELAMHAMYERGVMPGQMSYSGRNFDIVTGITAVVVAWLVYTRRAGRGIVLAWNIAGLVLLLNVVTVGILSTPRFRVFGDDRLNVFITYTPFIWLPAVMVVAALAGHLLVFRALAGHNRPSSL
;
A
#
# COMPACT_ATOMS: atom_id res chain seq x y z
N MET A 1 18.45 17.20 0.32
CA MET A 1 18.41 15.84 0.87
C MET A 1 19.82 15.30 0.92
N PRO A 2 20.15 14.46 1.92
CA PRO A 2 21.39 13.69 1.89
C PRO A 2 21.51 12.92 0.56
N GLU A 3 22.73 12.69 0.07
CA GLU A 3 22.93 11.79 -1.06
C GLU A 3 22.56 10.36 -0.64
N VAL A 4 21.78 9.70 -1.49
CA VAL A 4 21.26 8.36 -1.25
C VAL A 4 21.62 7.49 -2.44
N SER A 5 22.29 6.36 -2.21
CA SER A 5 22.69 5.45 -3.29
C SER A 5 21.69 4.30 -3.46
N LEU A 6 21.35 3.96 -4.71
CA LEU A 6 20.54 2.77 -5.04
C LEU A 6 21.23 1.44 -4.68
N ARG A 7 22.52 1.47 -4.35
CA ARG A 7 23.26 0.29 -3.86
C ARG A 7 22.96 -0.03 -2.40
N GLU A 8 22.34 0.89 -1.68
CA GLU A 8 22.02 0.71 -0.28
C GLU A 8 20.77 -0.15 -0.11
N PRO A 9 20.80 -1.20 0.74
CA PRO A 9 19.69 -2.14 0.87
C PRO A 9 18.35 -1.46 1.24
N ALA A 10 18.39 -0.47 2.13
CA ALA A 10 17.18 0.21 2.58
C ALA A 10 16.54 1.08 1.48
N VAL A 11 17.34 1.65 0.58
CA VAL A 11 16.86 2.43 -0.57
C VAL A 11 16.29 1.51 -1.63
N LEU A 12 17.00 0.40 -1.87
CA LEU A 12 16.60 -0.63 -2.82
C LEU A 12 15.25 -1.25 -2.44
N ALA A 13 14.91 -1.33 -1.14
CA ALA A 13 13.59 -1.76 -0.70
C ALA A 13 12.45 -0.88 -1.25
N PHE A 14 12.65 0.44 -1.36
CA PHE A 14 11.66 1.35 -1.95
C PHE A 14 11.43 1.12 -3.45
N VAL A 15 12.35 0.42 -4.12
CA VAL A 15 12.23 0.01 -5.52
C VAL A 15 11.68 -1.41 -5.64
N ILE A 16 12.26 -2.37 -4.89
CA ILE A 16 11.91 -3.79 -4.98
C ILE A 16 10.47 -4.04 -4.53
N ILE A 17 10.04 -3.46 -3.41
CA ILE A 17 8.71 -3.72 -2.84
C ILE A 17 7.59 -3.38 -3.85
N PRO A 18 7.57 -2.23 -4.53
CA PRO A 18 6.60 -1.92 -5.58
C PRO A 18 6.54 -2.97 -6.70
N PHE A 19 7.68 -3.44 -7.19
CA PHE A 19 7.72 -4.47 -8.22
C PHE A 19 7.22 -5.83 -7.71
N VAL A 20 7.55 -6.19 -6.46
CA VAL A 20 7.01 -7.39 -5.81
C VAL A 20 5.50 -7.28 -5.64
N LEU A 21 4.98 -6.12 -5.24
CA LEU A 21 3.54 -5.87 -5.14
C LEU A 21 2.84 -5.97 -6.49
N LEU A 22 3.44 -5.41 -7.55
CA LEU A 22 2.94 -5.58 -8.92
C LEU A 22 2.90 -7.05 -9.34
N ALA A 23 3.99 -7.79 -9.15
CA ALA A 23 4.05 -9.21 -9.47
C ALA A 23 3.00 -10.01 -8.68
N THR A 24 2.83 -9.68 -7.39
CA THR A 24 1.82 -10.31 -6.51
C THR A 24 0.39 -9.98 -6.97
N LEU A 25 0.13 -8.75 -7.42
CA LEU A 25 -1.16 -8.35 -7.96
C LEU A 25 -1.47 -9.07 -9.28
N LEU A 26 -0.50 -9.21 -10.18
CA LEU A 26 -0.66 -9.97 -11.43
C LEU A 26 -0.90 -11.46 -11.14
N TRP A 27 -0.14 -12.04 -10.22
CA TRP A 27 -0.39 -13.40 -9.74
C TRP A 27 -1.80 -13.53 -9.17
N GLY A 28 -2.21 -12.62 -8.28
CA GLY A 28 -3.54 -12.61 -7.67
C GLY A 28 -4.66 -12.47 -8.70
N THR A 29 -4.45 -11.65 -9.73
CA THR A 29 -5.37 -11.48 -10.86
C THR A 29 -5.56 -12.77 -11.64
N SER A 30 -4.46 -13.48 -11.93
CA SER A 30 -4.48 -14.76 -12.63
C SER A 30 -5.11 -15.87 -11.77
N ALA A 31 -4.74 -15.94 -10.49
CA ALA A 31 -5.27 -16.92 -9.55
C ALA A 31 -6.78 -16.74 -9.33
N ALA A 32 -7.24 -15.49 -9.19
CA ALA A 32 -8.66 -15.17 -9.10
C ALA A 32 -9.43 -15.57 -10.37
N SER A 33 -8.92 -15.25 -11.58
CA SER A 33 -9.53 -15.69 -12.84
C SER A 33 -9.71 -17.21 -12.89
N ARG A 34 -8.65 -17.96 -12.57
CA ARG A 34 -8.65 -19.43 -12.65
C ARG A 34 -9.68 -20.03 -11.70
N ARG A 35 -9.77 -19.50 -10.48
CA ARG A 35 -10.75 -19.96 -9.47
C ARG A 35 -12.19 -19.60 -9.82
N LEU A 36 -12.40 -18.50 -10.51
CA LEU A 36 -13.72 -18.08 -10.99
C LEU A 36 -14.13 -18.75 -12.32
N GLY A 37 -13.29 -19.61 -12.89
CA GLY A 37 -13.58 -20.29 -14.16
C GLY A 37 -13.64 -19.35 -15.37
N GLU A 38 -12.98 -18.19 -15.30
CA GLU A 38 -12.95 -17.26 -16.42
C GLU A 38 -12.12 -17.81 -17.59
N ASN A 39 -12.56 -17.53 -18.82
CA ASN A 39 -11.83 -17.92 -20.03
C ASN A 39 -10.46 -17.23 -20.16
N ASP A 40 -9.59 -17.82 -20.99
CA ASP A 40 -8.21 -17.35 -21.16
C ASP A 40 -8.13 -15.92 -21.72
N THR A 41 -9.05 -15.54 -22.59
CA THR A 41 -9.12 -14.19 -23.17
C THR A 41 -9.41 -13.14 -22.10
N THR A 42 -10.40 -13.38 -21.23
CA THR A 42 -10.74 -12.48 -20.12
C THR A 42 -9.58 -12.38 -19.12
N ARG A 43 -8.97 -13.52 -18.78
CA ARG A 43 -7.79 -13.55 -17.90
C ARG A 43 -6.63 -12.75 -18.47
N ARG A 44 -6.27 -12.99 -19.74
CA ARG A 44 -5.15 -12.29 -20.41
C ARG A 44 -5.41 -10.79 -20.51
N ARG A 45 -6.63 -10.39 -20.88
CA ARG A 45 -7.02 -8.97 -20.92
C ARG A 45 -6.88 -8.32 -19.55
N ALA A 46 -7.39 -8.96 -18.49
CA ALA A 46 -7.26 -8.45 -17.13
C ALA A 46 -5.79 -8.27 -16.73
N LEU A 47 -4.94 -9.27 -17.00
CA LEU A 47 -3.50 -9.19 -16.70
C LEU A 47 -2.81 -8.04 -17.44
N VAL A 48 -3.06 -7.88 -18.73
CA VAL A 48 -2.46 -6.80 -19.54
C VAL A 48 -2.93 -5.45 -19.05
N VAL A 49 -4.23 -5.26 -18.82
CA VAL A 49 -4.77 -4.00 -18.32
C VAL A 49 -4.21 -3.66 -16.95
N THR A 50 -4.15 -4.63 -16.02
CA THR A 50 -3.54 -4.43 -14.70
C THR A 50 -2.07 -4.06 -14.81
N ALA A 51 -1.28 -4.78 -15.62
CA ALA A 51 0.14 -4.49 -15.79
C ALA A 51 0.36 -3.09 -16.37
N LEU A 52 -0.35 -2.74 -17.45
CA LEU A 52 -0.24 -1.42 -18.08
C LEU A 52 -0.67 -0.29 -17.14
N ALA A 53 -1.78 -0.46 -16.41
CA ALA A 53 -2.25 0.54 -15.47
C ALA A 53 -1.23 0.78 -14.34
N CYS A 54 -0.69 -0.28 -13.76
CA CYS A 54 0.32 -0.16 -12.71
C CYS A 54 1.64 0.44 -13.24
N ILE A 55 2.14 -0.02 -14.39
CA ILE A 55 3.38 0.51 -14.98
C ILE A 55 3.20 1.99 -15.33
N LEU A 56 2.08 2.37 -15.94
CA LEU A 56 1.78 3.76 -16.27
C LEU A 56 1.71 4.62 -15.01
N TRP A 57 1.04 4.15 -13.96
CA TRP A 57 0.95 4.86 -12.68
C TRP A 57 2.32 5.02 -12.00
N MET A 58 3.11 3.95 -11.94
CA MET A 58 4.47 3.96 -11.38
C MET A 58 5.39 4.90 -12.17
N ALA A 59 5.35 4.85 -13.50
CA ALA A 59 6.14 5.72 -14.37
C ALA A 59 5.69 7.19 -14.25
N ALA A 60 4.39 7.46 -14.28
CA ALA A 60 3.85 8.82 -14.15
C ALA A 60 4.26 9.45 -12.81
N THR A 61 4.11 8.73 -11.70
CA THR A 61 4.48 9.24 -10.38
C THR A 61 5.99 9.41 -10.21
N TRP A 62 6.80 8.51 -10.79
CA TRP A 62 8.25 8.66 -10.84
C TRP A 62 8.67 9.92 -11.61
N LEU A 63 8.22 10.05 -12.86
CA LEU A 63 8.55 11.18 -13.72
C LEU A 63 8.08 12.51 -13.11
N THR A 64 6.90 12.52 -12.49
CA THR A 64 6.37 13.71 -11.79
C THR A 64 7.23 14.08 -10.58
N ALA A 65 7.79 13.11 -9.86
CA ALA A 65 8.71 13.40 -8.76
C ALA A 65 10.05 13.97 -9.26
N GLU A 66 10.56 13.50 -10.40
CA GLU A 66 11.80 13.99 -11.03
C GLU A 66 11.71 15.45 -11.48
N THR A 67 10.55 15.91 -11.99
CA THR A 67 10.38 17.32 -12.37
C THR A 67 10.45 18.30 -11.18
N GLY A 68 10.35 17.79 -9.95
CA GLY A 68 10.31 18.60 -8.75
C GLY A 68 8.98 19.32 -8.51
N VAL A 69 7.97 19.14 -9.38
CA VAL A 69 6.67 19.82 -9.25
C VAL A 69 5.97 19.50 -7.92
N LEU A 70 6.17 18.28 -7.39
CA LEU A 70 5.59 17.85 -6.10
C LEU A 70 6.17 18.62 -4.89
N ARG A 71 7.26 19.35 -5.07
CA ARG A 71 7.96 20.10 -4.01
C ARG A 71 7.51 21.56 -3.94
N GLN A 72 6.55 21.96 -4.76
CA GLN A 72 5.94 23.30 -4.75
C GLN A 72 4.90 23.40 -3.63
N TRP A 73 5.36 23.45 -2.39
CA TRP A 73 4.50 23.40 -1.19
C TRP A 73 3.64 24.66 -0.99
N ASP A 74 4.04 25.78 -1.57
CA ASP A 74 3.37 27.08 -1.44
C ASP A 74 2.24 27.29 -2.46
N ALA A 75 2.14 26.42 -3.47
CA ALA A 75 1.05 26.47 -4.46
C ALA A 75 -0.30 26.08 -3.83
N THR A 76 -1.40 26.60 -4.39
CA THR A 76 -2.77 26.34 -3.90
C THR A 76 -3.69 25.77 -5.00
N PRO A 77 -4.08 24.48 -4.94
CA PRO A 77 -3.61 23.47 -3.98
C PRO A 77 -2.17 23.00 -4.27
N PRO A 78 -1.41 22.53 -3.27
CA PRO A 78 -0.09 21.97 -3.51
C PRO A 78 -0.17 20.75 -4.45
N PRO A 79 0.71 20.61 -5.45
CA PRO A 79 0.69 19.46 -6.37
C PRO A 79 0.76 18.11 -5.64
N PHE A 80 1.48 18.03 -4.53
CA PHE A 80 1.51 16.84 -3.69
C PHE A 80 0.13 16.50 -3.08
N ALA A 81 -0.68 17.50 -2.72
CA ALA A 81 -2.04 17.26 -2.23
C ALA A 81 -2.95 16.67 -3.32
N LEU A 82 -2.80 17.13 -4.58
CA LEU A 82 -3.49 16.53 -5.72
C LEU A 82 -3.08 15.06 -5.94
N LEU A 83 -1.79 14.75 -5.77
CA LEU A 83 -1.32 13.37 -5.80
C LEU A 83 -1.92 12.52 -4.68
N VAL A 84 -2.02 13.04 -3.45
CA VAL A 84 -2.68 12.34 -2.34
C VAL A 84 -4.15 12.04 -2.67
N LEU A 85 -4.88 12.99 -3.25
CA LEU A 85 -6.26 12.76 -3.71
C LEU A 85 -6.31 11.68 -4.81
N ALA A 86 -5.37 11.70 -5.75
CA ALA A 86 -5.26 10.69 -6.80
C ALA A 86 -4.96 9.30 -6.22
N ILE A 87 -4.09 9.20 -5.21
CA ILE A 87 -3.78 7.95 -4.47
C ILE A 87 -5.04 7.34 -3.87
N PHE A 88 -5.85 8.13 -3.17
CA PHE A 88 -7.12 7.65 -2.62
C PHE A 88 -8.10 7.29 -3.73
N GLY A 89 -8.23 8.14 -4.76
CA GLY A 89 -9.10 7.89 -5.91
C GLY A 89 -8.78 6.58 -6.62
N VAL A 90 -7.51 6.30 -6.90
CA VAL A 90 -7.03 5.04 -7.48
C VAL A 90 -7.35 3.88 -6.55
N THR A 91 -7.09 4.02 -5.26
CA THR A 91 -7.34 2.95 -4.27
C THR A 91 -8.81 2.55 -4.20
N PHE A 92 -9.71 3.53 -4.07
CA PHE A 92 -11.15 3.27 -4.02
C PHE A 92 -11.69 2.77 -5.36
N SER A 93 -11.22 3.33 -6.49
CA SER A 93 -11.60 2.84 -7.82
C SER A 93 -11.17 1.38 -8.01
N PHE A 94 -9.97 1.02 -7.59
CA PHE A 94 -9.46 -0.35 -7.63
C PHE A 94 -10.30 -1.30 -6.75
N ALA A 95 -10.53 -0.92 -5.49
CA ALA A 95 -11.16 -1.80 -4.51
C ALA A 95 -12.69 -1.94 -4.66
N CYS A 96 -13.38 -0.86 -5.06
CA CYS A 96 -14.84 -0.83 -5.09
C CYS A 96 -15.46 -1.31 -6.41
N THR A 97 -14.68 -1.37 -7.49
CA THR A 97 -15.16 -1.81 -8.82
C THR A 97 -15.31 -3.34 -8.94
N GLY A 98 -15.76 -3.79 -10.12
CA GLY A 98 -15.84 -5.21 -10.45
C GLY A 98 -14.49 -5.93 -10.36
N TYR A 99 -13.39 -5.24 -10.61
CA TYR A 99 -12.05 -5.79 -10.46
C TYR A 99 -11.72 -6.13 -8.99
N GLY A 100 -11.97 -5.20 -8.07
CA GLY A 100 -11.82 -5.46 -6.62
C GLY A 100 -12.77 -6.55 -6.12
N ARG A 101 -14.00 -6.61 -6.66
CA ARG A 101 -14.93 -7.73 -6.37
C ARG A 101 -14.31 -9.07 -6.79
N ARG A 102 -13.79 -9.15 -8.01
CA ARG A 102 -13.15 -10.36 -8.56
C ARG A 102 -12.00 -10.85 -7.68
N LEU A 103 -11.14 -9.97 -7.20
CA LEU A 103 -10.06 -10.36 -6.30
C LEU A 103 -10.60 -10.84 -4.95
N ALA A 104 -11.55 -10.12 -4.36
CA ALA A 104 -12.13 -10.46 -3.07
C ALA A 104 -12.89 -11.80 -3.08
N THR A 105 -13.49 -12.19 -4.20
CA THR A 105 -14.21 -13.47 -4.34
C THR A 105 -13.32 -14.60 -4.84
N GLY A 106 -12.35 -14.30 -5.71
CA GLY A 106 -11.51 -15.30 -6.34
C GLY A 106 -10.32 -15.72 -5.48
N LEU A 107 -9.80 -14.86 -4.61
CA LEU A 107 -8.65 -15.17 -3.76
C LEU A 107 -9.06 -15.74 -2.40
N PRO A 108 -8.27 -16.67 -1.83
CA PRO A 108 -8.50 -17.12 -0.48
C PRO A 108 -8.16 -15.99 0.52
N LEU A 109 -8.90 -15.92 1.62
CA LEU A 109 -8.75 -14.85 2.62
C LEU A 109 -7.33 -14.73 3.17
N TRP A 110 -6.64 -15.84 3.39
CA TRP A 110 -5.25 -15.84 3.88
C TRP A 110 -4.30 -15.09 2.93
N ALA A 111 -4.53 -15.12 1.61
CA ALA A 111 -3.67 -14.44 0.64
C ALA A 111 -3.88 -12.92 0.69
N LEU A 112 -5.12 -12.47 0.87
CA LEU A 112 -5.46 -11.05 1.04
C LEU A 112 -4.90 -10.48 2.35
N VAL A 113 -4.84 -11.28 3.40
CA VAL A 113 -4.17 -10.90 4.66
C VAL A 113 -2.66 -10.94 4.47
N GLY A 114 -2.12 -12.02 3.91
CA GLY A 114 -0.68 -12.26 3.82
C GLY A 114 0.07 -11.23 2.99
N VAL A 115 -0.55 -10.69 1.93
CA VAL A 115 0.09 -9.64 1.12
C VAL A 115 0.48 -8.42 1.96
N GLN A 116 -0.30 -8.07 3.01
CA GLN A 116 0.00 -6.96 3.92
C GLN A 116 1.31 -7.13 4.70
N GLY A 117 1.88 -8.35 4.71
CA GLY A 117 3.19 -8.63 5.29
C GLY A 117 4.34 -7.83 4.66
N PHE A 118 4.17 -7.30 3.45
CA PHE A 118 5.16 -6.43 2.81
C PHE A 118 5.51 -5.19 3.66
N ARG A 119 4.62 -4.78 4.58
CA ARG A 119 4.86 -3.66 5.49
C ARG A 119 6.01 -3.93 6.45
N TYR A 120 6.26 -5.19 6.81
CA TYR A 120 7.39 -5.50 7.71
C TYR A 120 8.75 -5.07 7.12
N PRO A 121 9.18 -5.56 5.93
CA PRO A 121 10.43 -5.09 5.34
C PRO A 121 10.41 -3.61 4.97
N LEU A 122 9.24 -3.04 4.64
CA LEU A 122 9.10 -1.60 4.39
C LEU A 122 9.43 -0.78 5.64
N GLU A 123 8.91 -1.15 6.79
CA GLU A 123 9.12 -0.44 8.05
C GLU A 123 10.57 -0.50 8.52
N LEU A 124 11.25 -1.63 8.27
CA LEU A 124 12.70 -1.72 8.49
C LEU A 124 13.47 -0.75 7.58
N ALA A 125 13.10 -0.66 6.30
CA ALA A 125 13.72 0.28 5.36
C ALA A 125 13.43 1.74 5.72
N MET A 126 12.20 2.05 6.15
CA MET A 126 11.82 3.39 6.62
C MET A 126 12.60 3.77 7.88
N HIS A 127 12.73 2.87 8.86
CA HIS A 127 13.52 3.16 10.05
C HIS A 127 15.00 3.41 9.74
N ALA A 128 15.59 2.64 8.82
CA ALA A 128 16.95 2.92 8.35
C ALA A 128 17.07 4.29 7.66
N MET A 129 16.02 4.78 6.97
CA MET A 129 16.01 6.15 6.45
C MET A 129 15.90 7.20 7.55
N TYR A 130 15.26 6.87 8.68
CA TYR A 130 15.23 7.75 9.85
C TYR A 130 16.61 7.85 10.53
N GLU A 131 17.28 6.73 10.77
CA GLU A 131 18.63 6.72 11.38
C GLU A 131 19.65 7.55 10.57
N ARG A 132 19.41 7.67 9.26
CA ARG A 132 20.22 8.48 8.33
C ARG A 132 19.79 9.94 8.21
N GLY A 133 18.76 10.37 8.93
CA GLY A 133 18.22 11.73 8.87
C GLY A 133 17.49 12.06 7.56
N VAL A 134 17.15 11.06 6.74
CA VAL A 134 16.39 11.25 5.48
C VAL A 134 14.89 11.34 5.74
N MET A 135 14.40 10.48 6.63
CA MET A 135 12.99 10.42 7.04
C MET A 135 12.83 11.00 8.45
N PRO A 136 11.80 11.83 8.72
CA PRO A 136 11.60 12.37 10.06
C PRO A 136 11.14 11.28 11.03
N GLY A 137 11.64 11.33 12.28
CA GLY A 137 11.51 10.22 13.24
C GLY A 137 10.08 9.82 13.59
N GLN A 138 9.11 10.75 13.54
CA GLN A 138 7.70 10.44 13.78
C GLN A 138 7.09 9.47 12.75
N MET A 139 7.70 9.35 11.55
CA MET A 139 7.29 8.41 10.51
C MET A 139 7.89 7.01 10.70
N SER A 140 8.78 6.83 11.67
CA SER A 140 9.38 5.52 11.98
C SER A 140 8.56 4.76 13.03
N TYR A 141 8.83 3.46 13.16
CA TYR A 141 8.22 2.63 14.20
C TYR A 141 8.68 2.93 15.63
N SER A 142 9.76 3.69 15.80
CA SER A 142 10.14 4.26 17.10
C SER A 142 9.38 5.55 17.42
N GLY A 143 8.69 6.12 16.42
CA GLY A 143 7.87 7.31 16.54
C GLY A 143 6.38 6.97 16.63
N ARG A 144 5.63 7.35 15.60
CA ARG A 144 4.16 7.20 15.57
C ARG A 144 3.68 6.19 14.51
N ASN A 145 4.58 5.48 13.83
CA ASN A 145 4.22 4.54 12.78
C ASN A 145 4.31 3.08 13.26
N PHE A 146 3.22 2.53 13.79
CA PHE A 146 3.21 1.15 14.30
C PHE A 146 2.88 0.10 13.24
N ASP A 147 3.02 0.44 11.95
CA ASP A 147 2.71 -0.47 10.85
C ASP A 147 3.58 -1.73 10.84
N ILE A 148 4.74 -1.70 11.51
CA ILE A 148 5.59 -2.88 11.68
C ILE A 148 4.83 -4.02 12.36
N VAL A 149 3.97 -3.68 13.33
CA VAL A 149 3.11 -4.64 14.03
C VAL A 149 2.11 -5.25 13.06
N THR A 150 1.49 -4.43 12.21
CA THR A 150 0.55 -4.92 11.20
C THR A 150 1.22 -5.82 10.18
N GLY A 151 2.45 -5.50 9.75
CA GLY A 151 3.23 -6.31 8.82
C GLY A 151 3.60 -7.68 9.40
N ILE A 152 4.12 -7.73 10.62
CA ILE A 152 4.47 -9.00 11.28
C ILE A 152 3.22 -9.84 11.53
N THR A 153 2.19 -9.23 12.10
CA THR A 153 0.95 -9.93 12.43
C THR A 153 0.18 -10.37 11.18
N ALA A 154 0.34 -9.71 10.02
CA ALA A 154 -0.22 -10.18 8.75
C ALA A 154 0.21 -11.62 8.43
N VAL A 155 1.49 -11.94 8.61
CA VAL A 155 2.03 -13.28 8.34
C VAL A 155 1.41 -14.31 9.29
N VAL A 156 1.35 -13.97 10.58
CA VAL A 156 0.77 -14.84 11.62
C VAL A 156 -0.72 -15.06 11.37
N VAL A 157 -1.49 -14.00 11.13
CA VAL A 157 -2.95 -14.09 10.88
C VAL A 157 -3.21 -14.83 9.57
N ALA A 158 -2.43 -14.58 8.51
CA ALA A 158 -2.55 -15.34 7.27
C ALA A 158 -2.34 -16.84 7.50
N TRP A 159 -1.32 -17.22 8.26
CA TRP A 159 -1.06 -18.61 8.62
C TRP A 159 -2.20 -19.22 9.46
N LEU A 160 -2.75 -18.49 10.44
CA LEU A 160 -3.89 -18.94 11.24
C LEU A 160 -5.16 -19.13 10.39
N VAL A 161 -5.40 -18.25 9.41
CA VAL A 161 -6.52 -18.39 8.46
C VAL A 161 -6.29 -19.58 7.54
N TYR A 162 -5.07 -19.77 7.03
CA TYR A 162 -4.71 -20.90 6.17
C TYR A 162 -4.90 -22.25 6.90
N THR A 163 -4.48 -22.33 8.16
CA THR A 163 -4.63 -23.52 9.02
C THR A 163 -6.02 -23.66 9.65
N ARG A 164 -6.97 -22.78 9.31
CA ARG A 164 -8.35 -22.73 9.86
C ARG A 164 -8.42 -22.56 11.39
N ARG A 165 -7.38 -22.00 12.00
CA ARG A 165 -7.31 -21.69 13.43
C ARG A 165 -7.82 -20.28 13.77
N ALA A 166 -7.92 -19.40 12.77
CA ALA A 166 -8.55 -18.09 12.91
C ALA A 166 -9.87 -18.02 12.15
N GLY A 167 -10.94 -17.63 12.85
CA GLY A 167 -12.24 -17.35 12.26
C GLY A 167 -12.37 -15.91 11.76
N ARG A 168 -13.54 -15.60 11.20
CA ARG A 168 -13.91 -14.27 10.70
C ARG A 168 -13.62 -13.13 11.69
N GLY A 169 -13.97 -13.32 12.96
CA GLY A 169 -13.86 -12.28 13.99
C GLY A 169 -12.42 -11.81 14.19
N ILE A 170 -11.45 -12.74 14.21
CA ILE A 170 -10.03 -12.43 14.34
C ILE A 170 -9.54 -11.62 13.13
N VAL A 171 -9.88 -12.06 11.91
CA VAL A 171 -9.48 -11.34 10.69
C VAL A 171 -10.11 -9.96 10.63
N LEU A 172 -11.37 -9.82 11.03
CA LEU A 172 -12.05 -8.52 11.07
C LEU A 172 -11.39 -7.58 12.08
N ALA A 173 -11.14 -8.05 13.30
CA ALA A 173 -10.49 -7.26 14.34
C ALA A 173 -9.08 -6.82 13.91
N TRP A 174 -8.29 -7.75 13.35
CA TRP A 174 -6.98 -7.45 12.80
C TRP A 174 -7.05 -6.43 11.65
N ASN A 175 -8.02 -6.58 10.74
CA ASN A 175 -8.17 -5.67 9.60
C ASN A 175 -8.57 -4.25 10.04
N ILE A 176 -9.44 -4.13 11.05
CA ILE A 176 -9.83 -2.84 11.64
C ILE A 176 -8.61 -2.20 12.33
N ALA A 177 -7.91 -2.96 13.18
CA ALA A 177 -6.72 -2.45 13.87
C ALA A 177 -5.65 -1.99 12.87
N GLY A 178 -5.38 -2.78 11.83
CA GLY A 178 -4.40 -2.42 10.80
C GLY A 178 -4.80 -1.20 9.96
N LEU A 179 -6.10 -1.03 9.68
CA LEU A 179 -6.60 0.17 9.01
C LEU A 179 -6.48 1.42 9.90
N VAL A 180 -6.77 1.31 11.20
CA VAL A 180 -6.60 2.43 12.14
C VAL A 180 -5.14 2.86 12.20
N LEU A 181 -4.20 1.91 12.26
CA LEU A 181 -2.76 2.21 12.23
C LEU A 181 -2.33 2.84 10.90
N LEU A 182 -2.83 2.34 9.77
CA LEU A 182 -2.57 2.92 8.46
C LEU A 182 -3.08 4.37 8.37
N LEU A 183 -4.31 4.63 8.83
CA LEU A 183 -4.88 5.98 8.86
C LEU A 183 -4.05 6.90 9.75
N ASN A 184 -3.60 6.42 10.90
CA ASN A 184 -2.73 7.18 11.78
C ASN A 184 -1.40 7.57 11.09
N VAL A 185 -0.68 6.64 10.46
CA VAL A 185 0.58 6.99 9.77
C VAL A 185 0.35 7.90 8.56
N VAL A 186 -0.72 7.71 7.80
CA VAL A 186 -1.07 8.61 6.69
C VAL A 186 -1.38 10.01 7.20
N THR A 187 -2.14 10.14 8.29
CA THR A 187 -2.41 11.43 8.94
C THR A 187 -1.12 12.07 9.44
N VAL A 188 -0.28 11.34 10.18
CA VAL A 188 1.02 11.84 10.64
C VAL A 188 1.89 12.27 9.46
N GLY A 189 1.90 11.51 8.36
CA GLY A 189 2.64 11.82 7.14
C GLY A 189 2.19 13.11 6.47
N ILE A 190 0.87 13.35 6.38
CA ILE A 190 0.29 14.58 5.83
C ILE A 190 0.60 15.76 6.76
N LEU A 191 0.36 15.63 8.06
CA LEU A 191 0.62 16.69 9.05
C LEU A 191 2.12 17.04 9.17
N SER A 192 3.00 16.12 8.81
CA SER A 192 4.44 16.33 8.72
C SER A 192 4.89 17.05 7.43
N THR A 193 4.01 17.29 6.46
CA THR A 193 4.42 17.99 5.21
C THR A 193 4.71 19.47 5.47
N PRO A 194 5.53 20.13 4.63
CA PRO A 194 5.81 21.57 4.73
C PRO A 194 4.56 22.47 4.69
N ARG A 195 3.42 21.97 4.21
CA ARG A 195 2.18 22.74 4.20
C ARG A 195 1.56 22.91 5.59
N PHE A 196 1.75 21.93 6.47
CA PHE A 196 1.13 21.86 7.79
C PHE A 196 2.14 21.98 8.93
N ARG A 197 3.34 21.41 8.79
CA ARG A 197 4.47 21.52 9.73
C ARG A 197 4.13 21.28 11.20
N VAL A 198 3.15 20.43 11.49
CA VAL A 198 2.60 20.25 12.85
C VAL A 198 3.66 19.77 13.85
N PHE A 199 4.69 19.07 13.38
CA PHE A 199 5.75 18.50 14.21
C PHE A 199 7.05 19.35 14.25
N GLY A 200 7.04 20.55 13.68
CA GLY A 200 8.18 21.45 13.59
C GLY A 200 8.86 21.44 12.21
N ASP A 201 9.59 22.53 11.92
CA ASP A 201 10.32 22.72 10.66
C ASP A 201 11.53 21.76 10.49
N ASP A 202 12.01 21.18 11.60
CA ASP A 202 13.09 20.19 11.64
C ASP A 202 12.61 18.77 11.29
N ARG A 203 11.29 18.53 11.26
CA ARG A 203 10.68 17.21 11.13
C ARG A 203 9.75 17.10 9.92
N LEU A 204 10.13 17.73 8.82
CA LEU A 204 9.31 17.76 7.61
C LEU A 204 9.42 16.48 6.78
N ASN A 205 8.27 15.95 6.37
CA ASN A 205 8.13 14.77 5.53
C ASN A 205 8.22 15.14 4.03
N VAL A 206 9.38 15.65 3.62
CA VAL A 206 9.65 16.01 2.22
C VAL A 206 10.13 14.83 1.39
N PHE A 207 10.69 13.80 2.03
CA PHE A 207 11.41 12.72 1.36
C PHE A 207 10.53 11.92 0.40
N ILE A 208 9.25 11.78 0.72
CA ILE A 208 8.25 11.11 -0.10
C ILE A 208 7.94 11.82 -1.43
N THR A 209 8.53 12.98 -1.71
CA THR A 209 8.40 13.69 -3.00
C THR A 209 9.61 13.51 -3.92
N TYR A 210 10.57 12.69 -3.51
CA TYR A 210 11.78 12.35 -4.27
C TYR A 210 11.73 10.91 -4.74
N THR A 211 12.46 10.59 -5.79
CA THR A 211 12.66 9.22 -6.25
C THR A 211 13.75 8.53 -5.41
N PRO A 212 13.64 7.22 -5.12
CA PRO A 212 12.50 6.32 -5.40
C PRO A 212 11.35 6.42 -4.39
N PHE A 213 11.48 7.26 -3.36
CA PHE A 213 10.58 7.31 -2.20
C PHE A 213 9.14 7.69 -2.53
N ILE A 214 8.86 8.32 -3.67
CA ILE A 214 7.51 8.64 -4.15
C ILE A 214 6.62 7.40 -4.25
N TRP A 215 7.18 6.21 -4.49
CA TRP A 215 6.43 4.97 -4.52
C TRP A 215 5.96 4.50 -3.15
N LEU A 216 6.47 5.05 -2.04
CA LEU A 216 5.91 4.83 -0.71
C LEU A 216 4.43 5.25 -0.67
N PRO A 217 4.07 6.54 -0.83
CA PRO A 217 2.66 6.92 -0.87
C PRO A 217 1.97 6.45 -2.16
N ALA A 218 2.65 6.49 -3.32
CA ALA A 218 1.99 6.22 -4.59
C ALA A 218 1.67 4.74 -4.86
N VAL A 219 2.42 3.80 -4.28
CA VAL A 219 2.23 2.37 -4.55
C VAL A 219 2.00 1.59 -3.26
N MET A 220 2.85 1.78 -2.25
CA MET A 220 2.80 0.96 -1.04
C MET A 220 1.60 1.32 -0.16
N VAL A 221 1.32 2.62 0.03
CA VAL A 221 0.10 3.06 0.76
C VAL A 221 -1.16 2.67 -0.01
N VAL A 222 -1.17 2.78 -1.35
CA VAL A 222 -2.27 2.29 -2.20
C VAL A 222 -2.50 0.80 -1.97
N ALA A 223 -1.44 -0.02 -1.99
CA ALA A 223 -1.54 -1.46 -1.78
C ALA A 223 -2.03 -1.81 -0.37
N ALA A 224 -1.53 -1.13 0.66
CA ALA A 224 -1.95 -1.34 2.04
C ALA A 224 -3.44 -1.02 2.22
N LEU A 225 -3.90 0.15 1.76
CA LEU A 225 -5.30 0.54 1.87
C LEU A 225 -6.20 -0.36 1.01
N ALA A 226 -5.82 -0.64 -0.24
CA ALA A 226 -6.56 -1.54 -1.11
C ALA A 226 -6.72 -2.94 -0.51
N GLY A 227 -5.66 -3.50 0.09
CA GLY A 227 -5.72 -4.80 0.75
C GLY A 227 -6.71 -4.82 1.92
N HIS A 228 -6.75 -3.77 2.76
CA HIS A 228 -7.73 -3.68 3.84
C HIS A 228 -9.18 -3.63 3.31
N LEU A 229 -9.42 -2.87 2.24
CA LEU A 229 -10.73 -2.81 1.57
C LEU A 229 -11.13 -4.15 0.95
N LEU A 230 -10.19 -4.85 0.33
CA LEU A 230 -10.42 -6.19 -0.23
C LEU A 230 -10.74 -7.23 0.85
N VAL A 231 -10.06 -7.18 2.01
CA VAL A 231 -10.39 -8.05 3.15
C VAL A 231 -11.81 -7.78 3.64
N PHE A 232 -12.23 -6.53 3.82
CA PHE A 232 -13.62 -6.23 4.18
C PHE A 232 -14.62 -6.78 3.17
N ARG A 233 -14.35 -6.64 1.88
CA ARG A 233 -15.20 -7.17 0.81
C ARG A 233 -15.27 -8.69 0.82
N ALA A 234 -14.12 -9.35 0.99
CA ALA A 234 -14.05 -10.80 1.08
C ALA A 234 -14.87 -11.30 2.27
N LEU A 235 -14.73 -10.66 3.44
CA LEU A 235 -15.55 -10.97 4.61
C LEU A 235 -17.03 -10.72 4.31
N ALA A 236 -17.43 -9.57 3.76
CA ALA A 236 -18.84 -9.29 3.44
C ALA A 236 -19.47 -10.33 2.50
N GLY A 237 -18.71 -10.88 1.54
CA GLY A 237 -19.17 -11.93 0.63
C GLY A 237 -19.52 -13.25 1.32
N HIS A 238 -18.84 -13.61 2.42
CA HIS A 238 -19.12 -14.84 3.18
C HIS A 238 -20.40 -14.77 4.03
N ASN A 239 -21.01 -13.60 4.17
CA ASN A 239 -22.24 -13.40 4.96
C ASN A 239 -23.53 -13.63 4.17
N ARG A 240 -23.46 -13.91 2.86
CA ARG A 240 -24.68 -14.25 2.11
C ARG A 240 -25.03 -15.70 2.47
N PRO A 241 -26.15 -15.98 3.16
CA PRO A 241 -26.63 -17.34 3.25
C PRO A 241 -26.77 -17.85 1.82
N SER A 242 -26.23 -19.04 1.56
CA SER A 242 -26.56 -19.82 0.38
C SER A 242 -28.08 -19.98 0.40
N SER A 243 -28.78 -19.16 -0.37
CA SER A 243 -30.19 -19.36 -0.69
C SER A 243 -30.25 -20.64 -1.51
N LEU A 244 -30.46 -21.75 -0.81
CA LEU A 244 -31.09 -22.95 -1.35
C LEU A 244 -32.55 -22.62 -1.69
#